data_AF-A0A6L8GF08-F1
#
_entry.id   AF-A0A6L8GF08-F1
#
_cell.length_a   1.000
_cell.length_b   1.000
_cell.length_c   1.000
_cell.angle_alpha   90.00
_cell.angle_beta   90.00
_cell.angle_gamma   90.00
#
_symmetry.space_group_name_H-M   'P 1'
#
loop_
_entity.id
_entity.type
_entity.pdbx_description
1 polymer ?
#
loop_
_entity_poly.entity_id
_entity_poly.type
_entity_poly.pdbx_seq_one_letter_code
_entity_poly.pdbx_strand_id
1 'polypeptide(L)'
;MPRTADGHPDLQGVWNFSTLTPLERPDELGEKPFLTEVEAAEYIEQRLRNANADRRDGKGTERRPGEDTDVARAYNDFWYDRGTTIVDTRRSSLIIDPPNGKLPPLTPAGQRRANALAAYQRQGVRGPLDGPRTRPLRE
;
A
#
# COMPACT_ATOMS: atom_id res chain seq x y z
N MET A 1 9.27 23.21 14.15
CA MET A 1 8.00 22.55 14.50
C MET A 1 7.22 23.51 15.39
N PRO A 2 6.04 24.00 14.96
CA PRO A 2 5.14 24.75 15.85
C PRO A 2 4.74 23.88 17.06
N ARG A 3 4.40 24.55 18.16
CA ARG A 3 4.00 23.91 19.42
C ARG A 3 2.68 24.48 19.91
N THR A 4 1.89 23.63 20.56
CA THR A 4 0.66 24.01 21.26
C THR A 4 0.97 24.82 22.52
N ALA A 5 -0.04 25.45 23.13
CA ALA A 5 0.13 26.29 24.33
C ALA A 5 0.69 25.54 25.56
N ASP A 6 0.51 24.23 25.60
CA ASP A 6 1.04 23.29 26.60
C ASP A 6 2.41 22.69 26.20
N GLY A 7 3.03 23.16 25.12
CA GLY A 7 4.42 22.86 24.75
C GLY A 7 4.63 21.57 23.95
N HIS A 8 3.57 20.83 23.63
CA HIS A 8 3.65 19.65 22.77
C HIS A 8 3.80 20.06 21.28
N PRO A 9 4.39 19.19 20.42
CA PRO A 9 4.39 19.44 18.98
C PRO A 9 2.97 19.56 18.47
N ASP A 10 2.71 20.60 17.68
CA ASP A 10 1.42 20.80 17.06
C ASP A 10 1.27 19.84 15.87
N LEU A 11 0.35 18.88 16.00
CA LEU A 11 0.01 17.88 14.98
C LEU A 11 -1.40 18.13 14.39
N GLN A 12 -1.98 19.30 14.64
CA GLN A 12 -3.26 19.69 14.06
C GLN A 12 -3.11 19.91 12.54
N GLY A 13 -4.14 19.56 11.78
CA GLY A 13 -4.14 19.73 10.33
C GLY A 13 -5.00 18.71 9.60
N VAL A 14 -4.98 18.78 8.28
CA VAL A 14 -5.61 17.80 7.39
C VAL A 14 -4.56 16.76 7.01
N TRP A 15 -4.83 15.51 7.34
CA TRP A 15 -3.97 14.38 7.02
C TRP A 15 -4.55 13.63 5.83
N ASN A 16 -3.76 13.49 4.76
CA ASN A 16 -4.13 12.74 3.57
C ASN A 16 -3.09 11.65 3.31
N PHE A 17 -3.54 10.42 3.04
CA PHE A 17 -2.69 9.28 2.70
C PHE A 17 -2.61 9.02 1.19
N SER A 18 -3.45 9.68 0.39
CA SER A 18 -3.61 9.45 -1.04
C SER A 18 -2.40 9.99 -1.82
N THR A 19 -1.40 9.13 -2.00
CA THR A 19 -0.18 9.42 -2.75
C THR A 19 0.22 8.24 -3.64
N LEU A 20 0.77 8.55 -4.81
CA LEU A 20 1.36 7.57 -5.72
C LEU A 20 2.77 7.14 -5.28
N THR A 21 3.39 7.83 -4.32
CA THR A 21 4.68 7.42 -3.75
C THR A 21 4.55 6.05 -3.09
N PRO A 22 5.29 5.03 -3.54
CA PRO A 22 5.17 3.68 -2.99
C PRO A 22 5.78 3.60 -1.59
N LEU A 23 5.32 2.62 -0.79
CA LEU A 23 5.91 2.35 0.52
C LEU A 23 7.40 2.01 0.39
N GLU A 24 7.70 1.01 -0.45
CA GLU A 24 9.05 0.57 -0.75
C GLU A 24 9.52 1.11 -2.09
N ARG A 25 10.83 1.37 -2.22
CA ARG A 25 11.40 1.85 -3.46
C ARG A 25 11.32 0.77 -4.54
N PRO A 26 10.84 1.08 -5.75
CA PRO A 26 10.92 0.16 -6.88
C PRO A 26 12.36 -0.27 -7.17
N ASP A 27 12.57 -1.53 -7.56
CA ASP A 27 13.91 -2.08 -7.79
C ASP A 27 14.62 -1.35 -8.94
N GLU A 28 13.86 -0.85 -9.92
CA GLU A 28 14.37 -0.11 -11.07
C GLU A 28 15.03 1.23 -10.68
N LEU A 29 14.69 1.77 -9.51
CA LEU A 29 15.24 3.02 -8.99
C LEU A 29 16.45 2.80 -8.06
N GLY A 30 16.79 1.56 -7.70
CA GLY A 30 17.97 1.23 -6.90
C GLY A 30 18.08 2.05 -5.61
N GLU A 31 19.19 2.79 -5.43
CA GLU A 31 19.39 3.65 -4.26
C GLU A 31 18.96 5.10 -4.47
N LYS A 32 18.34 5.44 -5.61
CA LYS A 32 17.96 6.82 -5.95
C LYS A 32 16.84 7.31 -5.02
N PRO A 33 17.11 8.22 -4.08
CA PRO A 33 16.13 8.61 -3.06
C PRO A 33 15.12 9.64 -3.57
N PHE A 34 15.48 10.41 -4.60
CA PHE A 34 14.66 11.49 -5.15
C PHE A 34 14.59 11.42 -6.67
N LEU A 35 13.40 11.66 -7.21
CA LEU A 35 13.14 11.81 -8.62
C LEU A 35 13.38 13.27 -9.04
N THR A 36 13.92 13.46 -10.25
CA THR A 36 13.87 14.77 -10.90
C THR A 36 12.43 15.14 -11.25
N GLU A 37 12.18 16.39 -11.63
CA GLU A 37 10.83 16.83 -12.02
C GLU A 37 10.29 16.07 -13.23
N VAL A 38 11.13 15.84 -14.24
CA VAL A 38 10.77 15.09 -15.45
C VAL A 38 10.45 13.64 -15.10
N GLU A 39 11.33 12.98 -14.34
CA GLU A 39 11.10 11.59 -13.93
C GLU A 39 9.87 11.44 -13.03
N ALA A 40 9.59 12.42 -12.17
CA ALA A 40 8.39 12.44 -11.35
C ALA A 40 7.13 12.51 -12.22
N ALA A 41 7.11 13.35 -13.25
CA ALA A 41 5.99 13.47 -14.18
C ALA A 41 5.75 12.16 -14.95
N GLU A 42 6.81 11.57 -15.51
CA GLU A 42 6.75 10.28 -16.19
C GLU A 42 6.27 9.16 -15.26
N TYR A 43 6.76 9.15 -14.02
CA TYR A 43 6.37 8.18 -13.01
C TYR A 43 4.88 8.30 -12.65
N ILE A 44 4.38 9.51 -12.40
CA ILE A 44 2.97 9.76 -12.13
C ILE A 44 2.10 9.27 -13.29
N GLU A 45 2.47 9.64 -14.52
CA GLU A 45 1.71 9.29 -15.72
C GLU A 45 1.64 7.77 -15.91
N GLN A 46 2.77 7.07 -15.75
CA GLN A 46 2.84 5.61 -15.82
C GLN A 46 2.01 4.94 -14.71
N ARG A 47 2.07 5.45 -13.48
CA ARG A 47 1.34 4.90 -12.34
C ARG A 47 -0.16 5.09 -12.45
N LEU A 48 -0.61 6.27 -12.86
CA LEU A 48 -2.03 6.55 -13.12
C LEU A 48 -2.55 5.64 -14.24
N ARG A 49 -1.81 5.51 -15.34
CA ARG A 49 -2.17 4.57 -16.40
C ARG A 49 -2.30 3.14 -15.86
N ASN A 50 -1.34 2.66 -15.08
CA ASN A 50 -1.35 1.27 -14.61
C ASN A 50 -2.42 1.00 -13.55
N ALA A 51 -2.74 2.00 -12.72
CA ALA A 51 -3.74 1.89 -11.67
C ALA A 51 -5.17 2.09 -12.16
N ASN A 52 -5.37 2.66 -13.35
CA ASN A 52 -6.68 2.95 -13.92
C ASN A 52 -7.52 1.66 -14.08
N ALA A 53 -8.55 1.53 -13.26
CA ALA A 53 -9.47 0.39 -13.26
C ALA A 53 -10.47 0.38 -14.43
N ASP A 54 -10.65 1.51 -15.14
CA ASP A 54 -11.53 1.59 -16.32
C ASP A 54 -10.85 1.01 -17.57
N ARG A 55 -9.53 0.80 -17.53
CA ARG A 55 -8.79 0.11 -18.59
C ARG A 55 -9.33 -1.30 -18.80
N ARG A 56 -9.40 -1.70 -20.07
CA ARG A 56 -9.83 -3.04 -20.51
C ARG A 56 -8.73 -3.82 -21.23
N ASP A 57 -7.52 -3.28 -21.22
CA ASP A 57 -6.30 -3.91 -21.72
C ASP A 57 -5.45 -4.52 -20.60
N GLY A 58 -4.69 -5.58 -20.92
CA GLY A 58 -3.73 -6.24 -20.03
C GLY A 58 -4.22 -7.57 -19.41
N LYS A 59 -3.31 -8.26 -18.71
CA LYS A 59 -3.59 -9.56 -18.10
C LYS A 59 -4.74 -9.47 -17.10
N GLY A 60 -5.68 -10.41 -17.17
CA GLY A 60 -6.86 -10.47 -16.30
C GLY A 60 -8.12 -9.82 -16.87
N THR A 61 -8.03 -9.14 -18.02
CA THR A 61 -9.22 -8.69 -18.79
C THR A 61 -9.67 -9.73 -19.82
N GLU A 62 -8.94 -10.85 -19.94
CA GLU A 62 -9.31 -11.94 -20.83
C GLU A 62 -10.48 -12.75 -20.25
N ARG A 63 -11.61 -12.78 -20.95
CA ARG A 63 -12.72 -13.66 -20.61
C ARG A 63 -12.33 -15.10 -20.98
N ARG A 64 -11.86 -15.91 -20.03
CA ARG A 64 -11.66 -17.35 -20.27
C ARG A 64 -13.01 -18.09 -20.26
N PRO A 65 -13.24 -19.07 -21.15
CA PRO A 65 -14.43 -19.91 -21.07
C PRO A 65 -14.49 -20.63 -19.72
N GLY A 66 -15.53 -20.37 -18.92
CA GLY A 66 -15.76 -21.00 -17.61
C GLY A 66 -15.22 -20.24 -16.39
N GLU A 67 -14.57 -19.08 -16.54
CA GLU A 67 -14.23 -18.20 -15.41
C GLU A 67 -15.30 -17.10 -15.25
N ASP A 68 -16.24 -17.29 -14.34
CA ASP A 68 -16.99 -16.18 -13.73
C ASP A 68 -16.14 -15.66 -12.57
N THR A 69 -15.37 -14.58 -12.80
CA THR A 69 -15.15 -13.43 -11.88
C THR A 69 -13.87 -12.65 -12.23
N ASP A 70 -13.93 -11.81 -13.27
CA ASP A 70 -13.05 -10.63 -13.32
C ASP A 70 -13.55 -9.61 -12.28
N VAL A 71 -13.23 -9.81 -11.01
CA VAL A 71 -13.49 -8.84 -9.94
C VAL A 71 -12.37 -7.79 -9.81
N ALA A 72 -11.24 -8.00 -10.48
CA ALA A 72 -10.06 -7.16 -10.35
C ALA A 72 -10.28 -5.72 -10.88
N ARG A 73 -11.24 -5.54 -11.78
CA ARG A 73 -11.67 -4.24 -12.33
C ARG A 73 -13.19 -4.05 -12.34
N ALA A 74 -13.90 -4.69 -11.40
CA ALA A 74 -15.36 -4.67 -11.35
C ALA A 74 -15.97 -3.29 -11.02
N TYR A 75 -15.18 -2.38 -10.43
CA TYR A 75 -15.58 -1.01 -10.13
C TYR A 75 -14.82 0.00 -10.99
N ASN A 76 -15.48 1.10 -11.31
CA ASN A 76 -14.88 2.21 -12.04
C ASN A 76 -13.73 2.83 -11.24
N ASP A 77 -12.73 3.38 -11.94
CA ASP A 77 -11.53 3.97 -11.33
C ASP A 77 -11.86 5.11 -10.36
N PHE A 78 -12.93 5.86 -10.66
CA PHE A 78 -13.47 6.93 -9.83
C PHE A 78 -13.68 6.56 -8.35
N TRP A 79 -13.99 5.30 -8.05
CA TRP A 79 -14.26 4.85 -6.67
C TRP A 79 -13.00 4.59 -5.85
N TYR A 80 -11.82 4.68 -6.44
CA TYR A 80 -10.55 4.44 -5.76
C TYR A 80 -9.85 5.75 -5.39
N ASP A 81 -9.59 5.92 -4.10
CA ASP A 81 -8.82 7.05 -3.57
C ASP A 81 -7.34 6.66 -3.42
N ARG A 82 -6.60 6.62 -4.54
CA ARG A 82 -5.16 6.30 -4.57
C ARG A 82 -4.27 7.54 -4.62
N GLY A 83 -4.87 8.72 -4.77
CA GLY A 83 -4.17 9.96 -5.07
C GLY A 83 -3.67 10.03 -6.51
N THR A 84 -3.30 11.23 -6.95
CA THR A 84 -2.82 11.50 -8.32
C THR A 84 -1.42 12.11 -8.35
N THR A 85 -0.83 12.35 -7.19
CA THR A 85 0.46 13.02 -7.04
C THR A 85 1.42 12.18 -6.19
N ILE A 86 2.70 12.44 -6.33
CA ILE A 86 3.72 11.99 -5.37
C ILE A 86 3.89 13.04 -4.27
N VAL A 87 4.50 12.66 -3.16
CA VAL A 87 4.81 13.63 -2.09
C VAL A 87 5.73 14.75 -2.58
N ASP A 88 5.58 15.95 -2.02
CA ASP A 88 6.27 17.17 -2.47
C ASP A 88 7.80 17.06 -2.53
N THR A 89 8.39 16.23 -1.67
CA THR A 89 9.83 15.99 -1.68
C THR A 89 10.31 15.18 -2.89
N ARG A 90 9.40 14.66 -3.73
CA ARG A 90 9.68 13.77 -4.87
C ARG A 90 10.50 12.55 -4.50
N ARG A 91 10.33 12.04 -3.28
CA ARG A 91 11.03 10.83 -2.85
C ARG A 91 10.47 9.63 -3.61
N SER A 92 11.33 8.67 -3.92
CA SER A 92 10.97 7.45 -4.64
C SER A 92 10.33 6.37 -3.76
N SER A 93 10.34 6.55 -2.43
CA SER A 93 9.76 5.65 -1.43
C SER A 93 9.33 6.39 -0.17
N LEU A 94 8.29 5.92 0.53
CA LEU A 94 7.92 6.43 1.86
C LEU A 94 8.93 6.01 2.93
N ILE A 95 9.53 4.83 2.80
CA ILE A 95 10.64 4.38 3.63
C ILE A 95 11.90 5.15 3.23
N ILE A 96 12.51 5.82 4.20
CA ILE A 96 13.75 6.60 4.04
C ILE A 96 14.95 5.82 4.59
N ASP A 97 14.74 5.12 5.70
CA ASP A 97 15.74 4.29 6.38
C ASP A 97 15.18 2.87 6.50
N PRO A 98 15.83 1.84 5.92
CA PRO A 98 17.16 1.84 5.28
C PRO A 98 17.26 2.69 3.99
N PRO A 99 18.46 3.18 3.61
CA PRO A 99 18.66 4.07 2.46
C PRO A 99 18.17 3.50 1.12
N ASN A 100 18.11 2.17 0.99
CA ASN A 100 17.55 1.48 -0.18
C ASN A 100 16.01 1.60 -0.27
N GLY A 101 15.36 2.21 0.71
CA GLY A 101 13.92 2.45 0.74
C GLY A 101 13.10 1.18 0.82
N LYS A 102 13.66 0.07 1.34
CA LYS A 102 12.98 -1.22 1.51
C LYS A 102 12.57 -1.45 2.94
N LEU A 103 11.61 -2.34 3.16
CA LEU A 103 11.28 -2.79 4.49
C LEU A 103 12.52 -3.41 5.17
N PRO A 104 12.87 -2.98 6.39
CA PRO A 104 13.95 -3.60 7.12
C PRO A 104 13.59 -5.04 7.46
N PRO A 105 14.58 -5.94 7.60
CA PRO A 105 14.34 -7.32 8.00
C PRO A 105 13.63 -7.37 9.35
N LEU A 106 12.70 -8.32 9.50
CA LEU A 106 11.97 -8.50 10.75
C LEU A 106 12.93 -8.86 11.89
N THR A 107 12.70 -8.28 13.06
CA THR A 107 13.37 -8.72 14.29
C THR A 107 12.99 -10.18 14.61
N PRO A 108 13.77 -10.91 15.42
CA PRO A 108 13.40 -12.27 15.83
C PRO A 108 12.00 -12.37 16.44
N ALA A 109 11.58 -11.36 17.21
CA ALA A 109 10.22 -11.28 17.76
C ALA A 109 9.15 -11.00 16.67
N GLY A 110 9.48 -10.18 15.67
CA GLY A 110 8.64 -9.97 14.49
C GLY A 110 8.45 -11.26 13.68
N GLN A 111 9.55 -11.99 13.43
CA GLN A 111 9.50 -13.25 12.70
C GLN A 111 8.64 -14.30 13.42
N ARG A 112 8.75 -14.40 14.75
CA ARG A 112 7.87 -15.28 15.54
C ARG A 112 6.39 -14.95 15.37
N ARG A 113 6.01 -13.68 15.41
CA ARG A 113 4.62 -13.22 15.21
C ARG A 113 4.12 -13.51 13.79
N ALA A 114 4.94 -13.22 12.77
CA ALA A 114 4.61 -13.51 11.38
C ALA A 114 4.42 -15.01 11.14
N ASN A 115 5.30 -15.85 11.70
CA ASN A 115 5.18 -17.31 11.61
C ASN A 115 3.92 -17.84 12.31
N ALA A 116 3.57 -17.29 13.48
CA ALA A 116 2.35 -17.65 14.19
C ALA A 116 1.09 -17.28 13.39
N LEU A 117 1.06 -16.08 12.81
CA LEU A 117 -0.05 -15.65 11.93
C LEU A 117 -0.14 -16.54 10.69
N ALA A 118 0.98 -16.84 10.04
CA ALA A 118 1.01 -17.71 8.86
C ALA A 118 0.56 -19.14 9.21
N ALA A 119 0.95 -19.67 10.38
CA ALA A 119 0.50 -20.97 10.87
C ALA A 119 -1.02 -20.97 11.14
N TYR A 120 -1.54 -19.91 11.75
CA TYR A 120 -2.98 -19.72 11.96
C TYR A 120 -3.74 -19.67 10.63
N GLN A 121 -3.28 -18.90 9.64
CA GLN A 121 -3.91 -18.80 8.33
C GLN A 121 -3.88 -20.14 7.56
N ARG A 122 -2.79 -20.93 7.68
CA ARG A 122 -2.67 -22.26 7.07
C ARG A 122 -3.62 -23.30 7.66
N GLN A 123 -4.12 -23.10 8.88
CA GLN A 123 -5.14 -23.96 9.47
C GLN A 123 -6.52 -23.80 8.78
N GLY A 124 -6.63 -22.87 7.82
CA GLY A 124 -7.84 -22.60 7.07
C GLY A 124 -8.83 -21.79 7.89
N VAL A 125 -9.63 -20.95 7.23
CA VAL A 125 -10.73 -20.19 7.84
C VAL A 125 -11.91 -21.13 8.17
N ARG A 126 -11.62 -22.16 8.97
CA ARG A 126 -12.49 -22.99 9.81
C ARG A 126 -11.72 -23.38 11.09
N GLY A 127 -10.85 -22.49 11.56
CA GLY A 127 -10.25 -22.54 12.88
C GLY A 127 -11.23 -22.04 13.96
N PRO A 128 -10.91 -22.20 15.25
CA PRO A 128 -11.84 -22.23 16.39
C PRO A 128 -12.81 -21.04 16.57
N LEU A 129 -12.77 -19.97 15.78
CA LEU A 129 -13.58 -18.75 15.88
C LEU A 129 -15.07 -18.89 15.46
N ASP A 130 -15.50 -20.08 15.02
CA ASP A 130 -16.91 -20.35 14.66
C ASP A 130 -17.81 -20.62 15.87
N GLY A 131 -17.23 -20.75 17.07
CA GLY A 131 -17.95 -20.98 18.31
C GLY A 131 -18.47 -19.70 18.96
N PRO A 132 -19.61 -19.74 19.69
CA PRO A 132 -20.13 -18.59 20.43
C PRO A 132 -19.17 -18.06 21.51
N ARG A 133 -18.13 -18.81 21.89
CA ARG A 133 -17.11 -18.42 22.88
C ARG A 133 -15.80 -17.91 22.28
N THR A 134 -15.64 -18.03 20.98
CA THR A 134 -14.36 -17.78 20.29
C THR A 134 -14.46 -16.67 19.26
N ARG A 135 -15.65 -16.09 19.09
CA ARG A 135 -15.80 -14.85 18.32
C ARG A 135 -15.09 -13.69 19.04
N PRO A 136 -14.26 -12.90 18.33
CA PRO A 136 -13.77 -11.64 18.89
C PRO A 136 -14.95 -10.71 19.19
N LEU A 137 -14.83 -9.93 20.27
CA LEU A 137 -15.79 -8.87 20.61
C LEU A 137 -15.87 -7.92 19.40
N ARG A 138 -17.08 -7.71 18.90
CA ARG A 138 -17.31 -6.70 17.85
C ARG A 138 -17.14 -5.32 18.48
N GLU A 139 -16.18 -4.55 17.98
CA GLU A 139 -16.11 -3.09 18.18
C GLU A 139 -17.24 -2.39 17.43
#